data_AF-A0A2V7EA51-F1
#
_entry.id   AF-A0A2V7EA51-F1
#
_cell.length_a   1.000
_cell.length_b   1.000
_cell.length_c   1.000
_cell.angle_alpha   90.00
_cell.angle_beta   90.00
_cell.angle_gamma   90.00
#
_symmetry.space_group_name_H-M   'P 1'
#
loop_
_entity.id
_entity.type
_entity.pdbx_description
1 polymer ?
#
loop_
_entity_poly.entity_id
_entity_poly.type
_entity_poly.pdbx_seq_one_letter_code
_entity_poly.pdbx_strand_id
1 'polypeptide(L)'
;MADVMYAVAIRDDVGLWLLCRVRRSSRGDVYVLFPRSDPDWNPHASYHRDGTRHVRSHGGKYIEDQSQRPDASFRGTESVFALAIQPGEPAMFNTPCDPAEFADVFAIPRRDLPLDEHHTLAVDLVGTWARRIAGAVAGKGAPEVLSRCVTVDSGHAVERNQPGATISLTSTT
;
A
#
# COMPACT_ATOMS: atom_id res chain seq x y z
N MET A 1 10.15 -10.10 -17.01
CA MET A 1 9.69 -10.55 -15.68
C MET A 1 8.18 -10.60 -15.73
N ALA A 2 7.54 -11.44 -14.93
CA ALA A 2 6.08 -11.38 -14.78
C ALA A 2 5.71 -10.20 -13.87
N ASP A 3 4.46 -9.74 -13.96
CA ASP A 3 3.90 -8.82 -12.98
C ASP A 3 3.84 -9.54 -11.62
N VAL A 4 4.07 -8.79 -10.54
CA VAL A 4 4.03 -9.31 -9.16
C VAL A 4 2.86 -8.65 -8.42
N MET A 5 2.08 -9.45 -7.70
CA MET A 5 0.94 -8.98 -6.93
C MET A 5 1.18 -9.18 -5.43
N TYR A 6 0.82 -8.18 -4.64
CA TYR A 6 0.82 -8.23 -3.19
C TYR A 6 -0.58 -7.88 -2.67
N ALA A 7 -0.96 -8.42 -1.52
CA ALA A 7 -2.22 -8.07 -0.86
C ALA A 7 -1.97 -7.20 0.37
N VAL A 8 -2.87 -6.24 0.60
CA VAL A 8 -3.08 -5.66 1.93
C VAL A 8 -4.42 -6.18 2.42
N ALA A 9 -4.42 -6.84 3.57
CA ALA A 9 -5.60 -7.52 4.08
C ALA A 9 -5.79 -7.27 5.58
N ILE A 10 -7.03 -7.21 6.03
CA ILE A 10 -7.39 -7.23 7.44
C ILE A 10 -7.47 -8.69 7.90
N ARG A 11 -6.82 -9.02 9.01
CA ARG A 11 -6.88 -10.34 9.64
C ARG A 11 -7.73 -10.29 10.90
N ASP A 12 -8.76 -11.12 10.98
CA ASP A 12 -9.52 -11.37 12.20
C ASP A 12 -9.52 -12.87 12.57
N ASP A 13 -10.40 -13.26 13.49
CA ASP A 13 -10.52 -14.64 13.96
C ASP A 13 -11.16 -15.58 12.92
N VAL A 14 -11.79 -15.03 11.86
CA VAL A 14 -12.50 -15.78 10.82
C VAL A 14 -11.62 -15.96 9.58
N GLY A 15 -10.83 -14.94 9.20
CA GLY A 15 -10.00 -15.04 8.02
C GLY A 15 -9.22 -13.78 7.65
N LEU A 16 -8.93 -13.68 6.35
CA LEU A 16 -8.23 -12.57 5.72
C LEU A 16 -9.17 -11.88 4.74
N TRP A 17 -9.31 -10.56 4.90
CA TRP A 17 -10.23 -9.72 4.14
C TRP A 17 -9.45 -8.69 3.34
N LEU A 18 -9.59 -8.73 2.02
CA LEU A 18 -8.79 -7.91 1.11
C LEU A 18 -9.21 -6.43 1.19
N LEU A 19 -8.25 -5.57 1.53
CA LEU A 19 -8.40 -4.12 1.56
C LEU A 19 -8.02 -3.51 0.19
N CYS A 20 -6.85 -3.86 -0.31
CA CYS A 20 -6.40 -3.52 -1.66
C CYS A 20 -5.32 -4.50 -2.15
N ARG A 21 -5.02 -4.43 -3.45
CA ARG A 21 -3.92 -5.18 -4.08
C ARG A 21 -2.89 -4.19 -4.57
N VAL A 22 -1.61 -4.51 -4.42
CA VAL A 22 -0.50 -3.74 -4.99
C VAL A 22 0.12 -4.55 -6.11
N ARG A 23 0.03 -4.05 -7.34
CA ARG A 23 0.67 -4.66 -8.50
C ARG A 23 1.94 -3.91 -8.86
N ARG A 24 3.06 -4.62 -8.95
CA ARG A 24 4.28 -4.17 -9.62
C ARG A 24 4.28 -4.74 -11.03
N SER A 25 4.17 -3.89 -12.05
CA SER A 25 4.26 -4.34 -13.43
C SER A 25 5.71 -4.68 -13.77
N SER A 26 5.87 -5.65 -14.65
CA SER A 26 7.15 -5.97 -15.29
C SER A 26 7.77 -4.82 -16.08
N ARG A 27 6.98 -3.76 -16.36
CA ARG A 27 7.42 -2.54 -17.04
C ARG A 27 7.92 -1.46 -16.08
N GLY A 28 7.78 -1.66 -14.76
CA GLY A 28 8.21 -0.73 -13.72
C GLY A 28 7.10 0.19 -13.20
N ASP A 29 5.85 -0.05 -13.57
CA ASP A 29 4.70 0.70 -13.05
C ASP A 29 4.20 0.06 -11.74
N VAL A 30 3.57 0.86 -10.89
CA VAL A 30 2.96 0.41 -9.63
C VAL A 30 1.50 0.77 -9.65
N TYR A 31 0.63 -0.16 -9.24
CA TYR A 31 -0.81 0.05 -9.15
C TYR A 31 -1.31 -0.32 -7.76
N VAL A 32 -2.22 0.48 -7.22
CA VAL A 32 -3.03 0.15 -6.04
C VAL A 32 -4.46 -0.06 -6.52
N LEU A 33 -4.94 -1.30 -6.42
CA LEU A 33 -6.23 -1.74 -6.95
C LEU A 33 -7.18 -2.04 -5.79
N PHE A 34 -8.37 -1.44 -5.78
CA PHE A 34 -9.36 -1.67 -4.73
C PHE A 34 -10.42 -2.69 -5.18
N PRO A 35 -10.68 -3.75 -4.39
CA PRO A 35 -11.72 -4.71 -4.74
C PRO A 35 -13.08 -4.04 -4.68
N ARG A 36 -13.88 -4.24 -5.73
CA ARG A 36 -15.29 -3.84 -5.81
C ARG A 36 -16.08 -4.97 -6.45
N SER A 37 -17.34 -5.09 -6.04
CA SER A 37 -18.29 -6.05 -6.64
C SER A 37 -18.69 -5.64 -8.04
N ASP A 38 -18.71 -4.34 -8.31
CA ASP A 38 -18.94 -3.77 -9.64
C ASP A 38 -17.62 -3.70 -10.43
N PRO A 39 -17.44 -4.51 -11.49
CA PRO A 39 -16.23 -4.50 -12.30
C PRO A 39 -16.04 -3.19 -13.09
N ASP A 40 -17.11 -2.44 -13.36
CA ASP A 40 -17.05 -1.21 -14.16
C ASP A 40 -16.51 -0.02 -13.36
N TRP A 41 -16.57 -0.07 -12.02
CA TRP A 41 -15.99 0.98 -11.17
C TRP A 41 -14.46 1.02 -11.32
N ASN A 42 -13.79 -0.14 -11.27
CA ASN A 42 -12.33 -0.31 -11.33
C ASN A 42 -11.52 0.82 -10.63
N PRO A 43 -11.78 1.13 -9.35
CA PRO A 43 -11.06 2.19 -8.66
C PRO A 43 -9.60 1.78 -8.43
N HIS A 44 -8.68 2.64 -8.86
CA HIS A 44 -7.25 2.40 -8.68
C HIS A 44 -6.44 3.68 -8.66
N ALA A 45 -5.28 3.60 -8.02
CA ALA A 45 -4.18 4.53 -8.19
C ALA A 45 -3.06 3.86 -8.98
N SER A 46 -2.29 4.65 -9.73
CA SER A 46 -1.11 4.14 -10.41
C SER A 46 0.02 5.16 -10.40
N TYR A 47 1.23 4.63 -10.42
CA TYR A 47 2.48 5.35 -10.51
C TYR A 47 3.30 4.71 -11.64
N HIS A 48 3.41 5.39 -12.77
CA HIS A 48 4.03 4.87 -13.98
C HIS A 48 5.55 5.06 -13.94
N ARG A 49 6.26 4.24 -14.71
CA ARG A 49 7.72 4.32 -14.83
C ARG A 49 8.23 5.68 -15.32
N ASP A 50 7.42 6.43 -16.05
CA ASP A 50 7.79 7.78 -16.48
C ASP A 50 7.58 8.85 -15.41
N GLY A 51 7.07 8.49 -14.22
CA GLY A 51 6.74 9.38 -13.12
C GLY A 51 5.29 9.88 -13.13
N THR A 52 4.50 9.55 -14.15
CA THR A 52 3.08 9.91 -14.18
C THR A 52 2.36 9.22 -13.03
N ARG A 53 1.56 9.95 -12.26
CA ARG A 53 0.68 9.41 -11.23
C ARG A 53 -0.77 9.72 -11.56
N HIS A 54 -1.66 8.75 -11.37
CA HIS A 54 -3.09 9.03 -11.45
C HIS A 54 -3.95 8.22 -10.49
N VAL A 55 -5.10 8.79 -10.16
CA VAL A 55 -6.18 8.12 -9.41
C VAL A 55 -7.44 8.13 -10.27
N ARG A 56 -8.06 6.96 -10.40
CA ARG A 56 -9.29 6.74 -11.17
C ARG A 56 -10.36 6.06 -10.32
N SER A 57 -11.62 6.41 -10.59
CA SER A 57 -12.84 5.81 -10.02
C SER A 57 -14.03 6.18 -10.92
N HIS A 58 -15.05 5.33 -11.02
CA HIS A 58 -16.23 5.50 -11.89
C HIS A 58 -15.88 5.94 -13.33
N GLY A 59 -14.81 5.39 -13.92
CA GLY A 59 -14.31 5.80 -15.25
C GLY A 59 -13.69 7.21 -15.31
N GLY A 60 -13.83 8.02 -14.27
CA GLY A 60 -13.24 9.35 -14.13
C GLY A 60 -11.77 9.29 -13.72
N LYS A 61 -11.01 10.32 -14.15
CA LYS A 61 -9.63 10.57 -13.74
C LYS A 61 -9.62 11.80 -12.82
N TYR A 62 -9.24 11.61 -11.56
CA TYR A 62 -9.35 12.66 -10.53
C TYR A 62 -8.03 13.35 -10.22
N ILE A 63 -6.93 12.61 -10.35
CA ILE A 63 -5.58 13.14 -10.16
C ILE A 63 -4.77 12.72 -11.38
N GLU A 64 -4.04 13.68 -11.94
CA GLU A 64 -2.96 13.48 -12.89
C GLU A 64 -1.82 14.41 -12.48
N ASP A 65 -0.68 13.83 -12.15
CA ASP A 65 0.48 14.56 -11.68
C ASP A 65 1.76 13.94 -12.22
N GLN A 66 2.82 14.72 -12.29
CA GLN A 66 4.14 14.28 -12.73
C GLN A 66 5.10 14.30 -11.54
N SER A 67 5.51 13.12 -11.12
CA SER A 67 6.37 12.88 -9.96
C SER A 67 7.73 12.31 -10.41
N GLN A 68 8.61 11.91 -9.47
CA GLN A 68 9.92 11.36 -9.82
C GLN A 68 9.79 10.06 -10.62
N ARG A 69 10.72 9.78 -11.54
CA ARG A 69 10.76 8.46 -12.16
C ARG A 69 11.14 7.42 -11.10
N PRO A 70 10.46 6.26 -10.99
CA PRO A 70 10.81 5.21 -10.04
C PRO A 70 11.97 4.38 -10.59
N ASP A 71 13.09 5.04 -10.89
CA ASP A 71 14.32 4.45 -11.40
C ASP A 71 15.50 4.66 -10.43
N ALA A 72 16.72 4.39 -10.88
CA ALA A 72 17.93 4.52 -10.05
C ALA A 72 18.18 5.96 -9.54
N SER A 73 17.49 6.97 -10.08
CA SER A 73 17.55 8.36 -9.64
C SER A 73 16.52 8.71 -8.56
N PHE A 74 15.50 7.87 -8.32
CA PHE A 74 14.47 8.13 -7.31
C PHE A 74 15.09 8.30 -5.91
N ARG A 75 14.71 9.36 -5.20
CA ARG A 75 15.16 9.64 -3.83
C ARG A 75 13.98 9.97 -2.92
N GLY A 76 14.16 9.69 -1.64
CA GLY A 76 13.17 9.98 -0.61
C GLY A 76 11.96 9.04 -0.70
N THR A 77 10.78 9.61 -0.46
CA THR A 77 9.51 8.92 -0.40
C THR A 77 8.47 9.71 -1.18
N GLU A 78 7.67 9.05 -2.02
CA GLU A 78 6.55 9.67 -2.73
C GLU A 78 5.29 8.82 -2.61
N SER A 79 4.16 9.46 -2.31
CA SER A 79 2.91 8.73 -2.11
C SER A 79 2.29 8.28 -3.42
N VAL A 80 1.95 7.00 -3.51
CA VAL A 80 1.14 6.44 -4.60
C VAL A 80 -0.34 6.67 -4.31
N PHE A 81 -0.77 6.38 -3.08
CA PHE A 81 -2.16 6.55 -2.65
C PHE A 81 -2.28 6.59 -1.13
N ALA A 82 -3.30 7.31 -0.63
CA ALA A 82 -3.75 7.25 0.75
C ALA A 82 -5.26 6.95 0.79
N LEU A 83 -5.64 5.83 1.39
CA LEU A 83 -7.03 5.44 1.65
C LEU A 83 -7.42 5.90 3.04
N ALA A 84 -8.40 6.80 3.13
CA ALA A 84 -9.12 7.05 4.37
C ALA A 84 -10.04 5.86 4.68
N ILE A 85 -9.99 5.37 5.91
CA ILE A 85 -10.84 4.29 6.43
C ILE A 85 -11.67 4.91 7.57
N GLN A 86 -12.96 5.11 7.31
CA GLN A 86 -13.88 5.76 8.24
C GLN A 86 -14.25 4.82 9.41
N PRO A 87 -14.72 5.37 10.55
CA PRO A 87 -15.34 4.57 11.59
C PRO A 87 -16.42 3.63 11.02
N GLY A 88 -16.40 2.36 11.42
CA GLY A 88 -17.29 1.31 10.93
C GLY A 88 -16.85 0.64 9.62
N GLU A 89 -16.06 1.31 8.76
CA GLU A 89 -15.62 0.75 7.48
C GLU A 89 -14.81 -0.55 7.59
N PRO A 90 -13.96 -0.77 8.62
CA PRO A 90 -13.24 -2.03 8.75
C PRO A 90 -14.15 -3.26 8.76
N ALA A 91 -15.39 -3.14 9.25
CA ALA A 91 -16.38 -4.22 9.25
C ALA A 91 -17.05 -4.46 7.88
N MET A 92 -16.92 -3.53 6.94
CA MET A 92 -17.51 -3.62 5.60
C MET A 92 -16.58 -4.32 4.60
N PHE A 93 -15.30 -4.49 4.91
CA PHE A 93 -14.38 -5.24 4.04
C PHE A 93 -14.66 -6.74 4.18
N ASN A 94 -15.35 -7.29 3.19
CA ASN A 94 -15.85 -8.66 3.18
C ASN A 94 -15.36 -9.46 1.97
N THR A 95 -14.43 -8.93 1.17
CA THR A 95 -13.82 -9.66 0.06
C THR A 95 -12.79 -10.63 0.62
N PRO A 96 -12.94 -11.96 0.48
CA PRO A 96 -11.93 -12.90 0.96
C PRO A 96 -10.58 -12.67 0.26
N CYS A 97 -9.49 -12.76 1.01
CA CYS A 97 -8.13 -12.76 0.49
C CYS A 97 -7.59 -14.20 0.50
N ASP A 98 -7.34 -14.76 -0.68
CA ASP A 98 -6.59 -16.02 -0.82
C ASP A 98 -5.09 -15.70 -0.92
N PRO A 99 -4.27 -16.02 0.11
CA PRO A 99 -2.85 -15.74 0.09
C PRO A 99 -2.08 -16.40 -1.06
N ALA A 100 -2.59 -17.50 -1.62
CA ALA A 100 -1.93 -18.22 -2.71
C ALA A 100 -1.92 -17.42 -4.03
N GLU A 101 -2.79 -16.42 -4.18
CA GLU A 101 -2.82 -15.52 -5.35
C GLU A 101 -1.75 -14.42 -5.31
N PHE A 102 -1.05 -14.28 -4.19
CA PHE A 102 -0.14 -13.16 -3.94
C PHE A 102 1.28 -13.65 -3.67
N ALA A 103 2.26 -12.83 -4.07
CA ALA A 103 3.66 -13.06 -3.72
C ALA A 103 3.91 -12.82 -2.21
N ASP A 104 3.15 -11.90 -1.60
CA ASP A 104 3.13 -11.68 -0.15
C ASP A 104 1.82 -11.01 0.28
N VAL A 105 1.49 -11.13 1.58
CA VAL A 105 0.28 -10.56 2.19
C VAL A 105 0.63 -9.72 3.42
N PHE A 106 0.35 -8.42 3.33
CA PHE A 106 0.42 -7.49 4.45
C PHE A 106 -0.86 -7.57 5.29
N ALA A 107 -0.84 -8.46 6.28
CA ALA A 107 -1.94 -8.67 7.20
C ALA A 107 -1.94 -7.62 8.32
N ILE A 108 -3.01 -6.82 8.40
CA ILE A 108 -3.30 -5.88 9.47
C ILE A 108 -4.24 -6.56 10.47
N PRO A 109 -3.81 -6.81 11.72
CA PRO A 109 -4.69 -7.35 12.75
C PRO A 109 -5.93 -6.48 12.95
N ARG A 110 -7.12 -7.08 13.08
CA ARG A 110 -8.39 -6.36 13.24
C ARG A 110 -8.43 -5.44 14.45
N ARG A 111 -7.72 -5.82 15.52
CA ARG A 111 -7.56 -5.01 16.74
C ARG A 111 -6.75 -3.71 16.52
N ASP A 112 -5.94 -3.66 15.45
CA ASP A 112 -5.16 -2.48 15.07
C ASP A 112 -6.02 -1.50 14.22
N LEU A 113 -7.30 -1.83 13.97
CA LEU A 113 -8.30 -1.00 13.29
C LEU A 113 -9.60 -0.90 14.11
N PRO A 114 -9.64 -0.25 15.28
CA PRO A 114 -10.88 -0.03 16.04
C PRO A 114 -12.00 0.58 15.20
N LEU A 115 -13.25 0.22 15.48
CA LEU A 115 -14.41 0.62 14.65
C LEU A 115 -14.87 2.05 14.87
N ASP A 116 -14.47 2.66 15.98
CA ASP A 116 -14.82 4.01 16.39
C ASP A 116 -13.74 5.04 16.01
N GLU A 117 -12.67 4.59 15.34
CA GLU A 117 -11.54 5.42 14.95
C GLU A 117 -11.44 5.61 13.44
N HIS A 118 -10.84 6.74 13.04
CA HIS A 118 -10.45 7.00 11.67
C HIS A 118 -9.02 6.52 11.43
N HIS A 119 -8.82 5.75 10.35
CA HIS A 119 -7.51 5.25 9.96
C HIS A 119 -7.14 5.74 8.56
N THR A 120 -5.86 5.76 8.26
CA THR A 120 -5.35 5.99 6.91
C THR A 120 -4.34 4.92 6.54
N LEU A 121 -4.62 4.23 5.44
CA LEU A 121 -3.65 3.36 4.77
C LEU A 121 -2.93 4.16 3.69
N ALA A 122 -1.62 4.34 3.83
CA ALA A 122 -0.79 4.95 2.80
C ALA A 122 0.08 3.89 2.11
N VAL A 123 0.22 4.03 0.80
CA VAL A 123 1.14 3.26 -0.04
C VAL A 123 2.09 4.24 -0.70
N ASP A 124 3.36 4.12 -0.41
CA ASP A 124 4.40 5.03 -0.87
C ASP A 124 5.50 4.29 -1.64
N LEU A 125 6.15 4.97 -2.58
CA LEU A 125 7.42 4.54 -3.16
C LEU A 125 8.57 5.07 -2.32
N VAL A 126 9.57 4.23 -2.07
CA VAL A 126 10.74 4.57 -1.28
C VAL A 126 12.02 4.29 -2.06
N GLY A 127 12.92 5.27 -2.07
CA GLY A 127 14.24 5.12 -2.68
C GLY A 127 15.13 4.15 -1.91
N THR A 128 16.05 3.49 -2.62
CA THR A 128 16.93 2.44 -2.10
C THR A 128 17.93 2.91 -1.02
N TRP A 129 17.98 4.21 -0.69
CA TRP A 129 18.74 4.73 0.46
C TRP A 129 18.02 4.51 1.82
N ALA A 130 16.74 4.10 1.82
CA ALA A 130 15.97 3.84 3.04
C ALA A 130 16.29 2.50 3.75
N ARG A 131 17.36 1.80 3.33
CA ARG A 131 17.88 0.62 4.05
C ARG A 131 18.63 1.06 5.33
N ARG A 132 17.99 1.85 6.20
CA ARG A 132 18.52 2.21 7.52
C ARG A 132 17.50 2.73 8.55
N ILE A 133 16.21 2.42 8.46
CA ILE A 133 15.31 2.55 9.64
C ILE A 133 14.31 1.39 9.67
N ALA A 134 14.80 0.20 10.01
CA ALA A 134 13.99 -0.85 10.62
C ALA A 134 14.61 -1.13 11.99
N GLY A 135 14.40 -0.20 12.92
CA GLY A 135 14.96 -0.28 14.26
C GLY A 135 14.83 1.01 15.05
N ALA A 136 13.97 0.96 16.07
CA ALA A 136 13.84 1.88 17.20
C ALA A 136 13.14 3.23 16.98
N VAL A 137 11.97 3.39 17.60
CA VAL A 137 11.82 4.38 18.69
C VAL A 137 10.92 3.78 19.77
N ALA A 138 11.54 3.30 20.85
CA ALA A 138 10.93 3.27 22.18
C ALA A 138 11.29 4.61 22.84
N GLY A 139 10.31 5.44 23.19
CA GLY A 139 10.55 6.72 23.85
C GLY A 139 9.26 7.48 24.11
N LYS A 140 8.87 7.55 25.39
CA LYS A 140 7.60 8.09 25.92
C LYS A 140 7.35 9.55 25.51
N GLY A 141 6.12 9.87 25.06
CA GLY A 141 5.55 11.22 25.19
C GLY A 141 4.93 11.88 23.94
N ALA A 142 4.82 11.19 22.81
CA ALA A 142 4.05 11.66 21.64
C ALA A 142 2.87 10.70 21.40
N PRO A 143 1.76 11.12 20.76
CA PRO A 143 0.68 10.20 20.38
C PRO A 143 1.30 9.00 19.68
N GLU A 144 0.93 7.80 20.13
CA GLU A 144 1.52 6.54 19.71
C GLU A 144 1.11 6.26 18.27
N VAL A 145 1.84 6.84 17.31
CA VAL A 145 1.74 6.46 15.91
C VAL A 145 2.33 5.07 15.80
N LEU A 146 1.49 4.04 15.87
CA LEU A 146 1.82 2.68 15.46
C LEU A 146 2.08 2.64 13.94
N SER A 147 3.13 3.31 13.49
CA SER A 147 3.58 3.27 12.10
C SER A 147 4.30 1.94 11.87
N ARG A 148 3.54 0.92 11.48
CA ARG A 148 4.12 -0.26 10.83
C ARG A 148 4.38 0.09 9.38
N CYS A 149 5.59 0.58 9.08
CA CYS A 149 6.11 0.65 7.71
C CYS A 149 6.52 -0.77 7.28
N VAL A 150 5.83 -1.35 6.31
CA VAL A 150 6.30 -2.57 5.65
C VAL A 150 6.83 -2.21 4.27
N THR A 151 8.15 -2.30 4.10
CA THR A 151 8.82 -2.08 2.81
C THR A 151 8.88 -3.38 2.03
N VAL A 152 8.27 -3.38 0.85
CA VAL A 152 8.37 -4.42 -0.17
C VAL A 152 9.65 -4.20 -0.97
N ASP A 153 10.76 -4.72 -0.43
CA ASP A 153 11.98 -5.00 -1.18
C ASP A 153 11.92 -6.49 -1.57
N SER A 154 12.01 -6.82 -2.85
CA SER A 154 11.88 -8.19 -3.34
C SER A 154 12.95 -9.06 -2.69
N GLY A 155 12.55 -9.83 -1.69
CA GLY A 155 13.41 -10.74 -0.94
C GLY A 155 13.87 -11.91 -1.79
N HIS A 156 14.79 -11.66 -2.71
CA HIS A 156 15.81 -12.58 -3.22
C HIS A 156 17.00 -11.69 -3.57
N ALA A 157 18.15 -11.96 -2.96
CA ALA A 157 19.40 -11.26 -3.20
C ALA A 157 19.82 -11.39 -4.67
N VAL A 158 19.28 -10.52 -5.51
CA VAL A 158 19.87 -10.05 -6.74
C VAL A 158 19.93 -8.55 -6.55
N GLU A 159 21.14 -8.02 -6.44
CA GLU A 159 21.44 -6.60 -6.41
C GLU A 159 20.72 -5.89 -7.57
N ARG A 160 19.53 -5.35 -7.30
CA ARG A 160 18.75 -4.57 -8.26
C ARG A 160 18.45 -3.23 -7.63
N ASN A 161 18.99 -2.20 -8.28
CA ASN A 161 18.91 -0.80 -7.88
C ASN A 161 17.53 -0.21 -8.27
N GLN A 162 16.43 -0.73 -7.71
CA GLN A 162 15.07 -0.24 -7.98
C GLN A 162 14.34 0.19 -6.70
N PRO A 163 13.50 1.25 -6.74
CA PRO A 163 12.74 1.72 -5.59
C PRO A 163 11.78 0.67 -5.03
N GLY A 164 11.70 0.59 -3.70
CA GLY A 164 10.75 -0.23 -2.95
C GLY A 164 9.35 0.41 -2.89
N ALA A 165 8.33 -0.36 -2.55
CA ALA A 165 7.03 0.19 -2.13
C ALA A 165 6.92 -0.01 -0.62
N THR A 166 6.47 0.98 0.14
CA THR A 166 6.21 0.86 1.58
C THR A 166 4.73 1.06 1.84
N ILE A 167 4.16 0.24 2.71
CA ILE A 167 2.81 0.38 3.20
C ILE A 167 2.87 0.81 4.66
N SER A 168 2.15 1.87 5.01
CA SER A 168 2.04 2.35 6.38
C SER A 168 0.57 2.56 6.77
N LEU A 169 0.24 2.23 8.01
CA LEU A 169 -1.06 2.50 8.61
C LEU A 169 -0.89 3.55 9.72
N THR A 170 -1.75 4.56 9.73
CA THR A 170 -1.76 5.60 10.77
C THR A 170 -3.19 5.81 11.27
N SER A 171 -3.38 5.80 12.60
CA SER A 171 -4.63 6.21 13.26
C SER A 171 -4.58 7.71 13.57
N THR A 172 -5.72 8.39 13.43
CA THR A 172 -5.91 9.79 13.82
C THR A 172 -7.03 9.85 14.86
N THR A 173 -6.68 10.21 16.09
CA THR A 173 -7.60 10.48 17.21
C THR A 173 -8.18 11.88 17.16
#